data_AF-A0A6L3VN63-F1
#
_entry.id   AF-A0A6L3VN63-F1
#
_cell.length_a   1.000
_cell.length_b   1.000
_cell.length_c   1.000
_cell.angle_alpha   90.00
_cell.angle_beta   90.00
_cell.angle_gamma   90.00
#
_symmetry.space_group_name_H-M   'P 1'
#
loop_
_entity.id
_entity.type
_entity.pdbx_description
1 polymer ?
#
loop_
_entity_poly.entity_id
_entity_poly.type
_entity_poly.pdbx_seq_one_letter_code
_entity_poly.pdbx_strand_id
1 'polypeptide(L)' 'AGPADAPALLAAYLAGATAGAAVPVPGGIGSTEAALVAALAAGGIAPGPALHAVLVFRAVTFWAPVPVGVLACRTLRR' A
#
# COMPACT_ATOMS: atom_id res chain seq x y z
N ALA A 1 -0.19 7.90 17.97
CA ALA A 1 0.93 8.46 17.19
C ALA A 1 0.98 9.95 17.43
N GLY A 2 2.07 10.46 17.98
CA GLY A 2 2.32 11.89 18.12
C GLY A 2 2.80 12.50 16.80
N PRO A 3 2.78 13.84 16.67
CA PRO A 3 3.25 14.53 15.46
C PRO A 3 4.71 14.23 15.10
N ALA A 4 5.52 13.77 16.06
CA ALA A 4 6.89 13.30 15.85
C ALA A 4 7.01 11.98 15.08
N ASP A 5 5.92 11.22 14.94
CA ASP A 5 5.91 9.93 14.24
C ASP A 5 5.70 10.10 12.73
N ALA A 6 5.21 11.26 12.29
CA ALA A 6 4.96 11.59 10.89
C ALA A 6 6.19 11.42 9.96
N PRO A 7 7.40 11.91 10.30
CA PRO A 7 8.58 11.72 9.45
C PRO A 7 9.01 10.25 9.38
N ALA A 8 8.87 9.48 10.47
CA ALA A 8 9.20 8.05 10.49
C ALA A 8 8.23 7.25 9.61
N LEU A 9 6.93 7.56 9.68
CA LEU A 9 5.91 6.97 8.82
C LEU A 9 6.11 7.35 7.35
N LEU A 10 6.51 8.59 7.07
CA LEU A 10 6.81 9.06 5.72
C LEU A 10 8.04 8.34 5.15
N ALA A 11 9.11 8.18 5.94
CA ALA A 11 10.31 7.44 5.53
C ALA A 11 9.99 5.97 5.23
N ALA A 12 9.18 5.32 6.07
CA ALA A 12 8.73 3.95 5.85
C ALA A 12 7.90 3.82 4.56
N TYR A 13 6.99 4.77 4.30
CA TYR A 13 6.20 4.80 3.06
C TYR A 13 7.07 4.97 1.82
N LEU A 14 8.00 5.94 1.84
CA LEU A 14 8.89 6.20 0.71
C LEU A 14 9.82 5.02 0.41
N ALA A 15 10.38 4.37 1.44
CA ALA A 15 11.20 3.17 1.28
C ALA A 15 10.39 1.99 0.72
N GLY A 16 9.15 1.80 1.18
CA GLY A 16 8.25 0.79 0.63
C GLY A 16 7.88 1.05 -0.83
N ALA A 17 7.63 2.32 -1.18
CA ALA A 17 7.28 2.73 -2.53
C ALA A 17 8.44 2.54 -3.53
N THR A 18 9.67 2.86 -3.15
CA THR A 18 10.86 2.66 -4.01
C THR A 18 11.18 1.19 -4.21
N ALA A 19 11.09 0.38 -3.14
CA ALA A 19 11.25 -1.07 -3.24
C ALA A 19 10.16 -1.70 -4.12
N GLY A 20 8.91 -1.25 -4.00
CA GLY A 20 7.81 -1.69 -4.86
C GLY A 20 8.00 -1.31 -6.34
N ALA A 21 8.54 -0.13 -6.62
CA ALA A 21 8.81 0.36 -7.97
C ALA A 21 9.98 -0.36 -8.66
N ALA A 22 10.93 -0.92 -7.89
CA ALA A 22 12.10 -1.63 -8.42
C ALA A 22 11.78 -3.01 -9.00
N VAL A 23 10.59 -3.56 -8.71
CA VAL A 23 10.16 -4.87 -9.21
C VAL A 23 9.22 -4.66 -10.40
N PRO A 24 9.56 -5.14 -11.62
CA PRO A 24 8.78 -4.90 -12.84
C PRO A 24 7.56 -5.83 -12.91
N VAL A 25 6.75 -5.87 -11.86
CA VAL A 25 5.48 -6.59 -11.81
C VAL A 25 4.37 -5.58 -12.09
N PRO A 26 3.52 -5.77 -13.12
CA PRO A 26 2.38 -4.89 -13.35
C PRO A 26 1.50 -4.83 -12.08
N GLY A 27 1.31 -3.63 -11.55
CA GLY A 27 0.56 -3.40 -10.30
C GLY A 27 1.31 -3.73 -9.00
N GLY A 28 2.59 -4.12 -9.07
CA GLY A 28 3.46 -4.35 -7.90
C GLY A 28 2.95 -5.40 -6.92
N ILE A 29 2.12 -6.35 -7.40
CA ILE A 29 1.44 -7.33 -6.55
C ILE A 29 2.46 -8.34 -6.00
N GLY A 30 2.42 -8.57 -4.70
CA GLY A 30 3.35 -9.43 -3.98
C GLY A 30 4.62 -8.69 -3.53
N SER A 31 5.28 -7.94 -4.42
CA SER A 31 6.48 -7.17 -4.07
C SER A 31 6.17 -6.00 -3.13
N THR A 32 5.10 -5.25 -3.42
CA THR A 32 4.68 -4.10 -2.60
C THR A 32 4.19 -4.56 -1.23
N GLU A 33 3.42 -5.64 -1.19
CA GLU A 33 2.96 -6.26 0.05
C GLU A 33 4.13 -6.72 0.92
N ALA A 34 5.09 -7.43 0.32
CA ALA A 34 6.27 -7.88 1.05
C ALA A 34 7.09 -6.71 1.60
N ALA A 35 7.29 -5.65 0.80
CA ALA A 35 8.01 -4.45 1.24
C ALA A 35 7.30 -3.74 2.40
N LEU A 36 5.97 -3.56 2.32
CA LEU A 36 5.19 -2.91 3.37
C LEU A 36 5.12 -3.76 4.65
N VAL A 37 4.94 -5.08 4.52
CA VAL A 37 4.96 -6.00 5.67
C VAL A 37 6.33 -6.01 6.32
N ALA A 38 7.42 -6.04 5.54
CA ALA A 38 8.77 -5.95 6.06
C ALA A 38 9.02 -4.63 6.80
N ALA A 39 8.52 -3.51 6.28
CA ALA A 39 8.64 -2.21 6.95
C ALA A 39 7.89 -2.17 8.30
N LEU A 40 6.66 -2.72 8.35
CA LEU A 40 5.88 -2.82 9.59
C LEU A 40 6.54 -3.77 10.60
N ALA A 41 7.08 -4.89 10.13
CA ALA A 41 7.82 -5.85 10.95
C ALA A 41 9.10 -5.23 11.52
N ALA A 42 9.83 -4.43 10.73
CA ALA A 42 10.98 -3.66 11.21
C ALA A 42 10.59 -2.62 12.28
N GLY A 43 9.35 -2.14 12.26
CA GLY A 43 8.75 -1.31 13.32
C GLY A 43 8.26 -2.07 14.55
N GLY A 44 8.48 -3.38 14.63
CA GLY A 44 8.12 -4.22 15.79
C GLY A 44 6.70 -4.79 15.74
N ILE A 45 5.97 -4.66 14.63
CA ILE A 45 4.64 -5.25 14.49
C ILE A 45 4.76 -6.72 14.11
N ALA A 46 3.98 -7.59 14.76
CA ALA A 46 3.93 -9.00 14.43
C ALA A 46 3.51 -9.21 12.95
N PRO A 47 4.10 -10.19 12.25
CA PRO A 47 3.94 -10.35 10.80
C PRO A 47 2.49 -10.66 10.38
N GLY A 48 1.73 -11.40 11.20
CA GLY A 48 0.32 -11.68 10.94
C GLY A 48 -0.53 -10.40 10.87
N PRO A 49 -0.58 -9.58 11.94
CA PRO A 49 -1.24 -8.28 11.93
C PRO A 49 -0.73 -7.32 10.83
N ALA A 50 0.59 -7.28 10.60
CA ALA A 50 1.18 -6.45 9.55
C ALA A 50 0.63 -6.82 8.15
N LEU A 51 0.57 -8.12 7.84
CA LEU A 51 0.00 -8.61 6.59
C LEU A 51 -1.46 -8.21 6.43
N HIS A 52 -2.28 -8.36 7.47
CA HIS A 52 -3.70 -7.96 7.42
C HIS A 52 -3.85 -6.46 7.17
N ALA A 53 -3.09 -5.62 7.87
CA ALA A 53 -3.12 -4.18 7.69
C ALA A 53 -2.74 -3.78 6.26
N VAL A 54 -1.70 -4.40 5.69
CA VAL A 54 -1.24 -4.13 4.33
C VAL A 54 -2.28 -4.55 3.29
N LEU A 55 -2.92 -5.72 3.45
CA LEU A 55 -3.95 -6.18 2.52
C LEU A 55 -5.17 -5.26 2.52
N VAL A 56 -5.63 -4.83 3.70
CA VAL A 56 -6.73 -3.85 3.82
C VAL A 56 -6.33 -2.52 3.19
N PHE A 57 -5.12 -2.04 3.47
CA PHE A 57 -4.59 -0.82 2.87
C PHE A 57 -4.57 -0.89 1.34
N ARG A 58 -4.08 -1.99 0.75
CA ARG A 58 -4.06 -2.16 -0.71
C ARG A 58 -5.47 -2.28 -1.28
N ALA A 59 -6.38 -2.99 -0.62
CA ALA A 59 -7.77 -3.11 -1.06
C ALA A 59 -8.42 -1.72 -1.24
N VAL A 60 -8.15 -0.80 -0.31
CA VAL A 60 -8.69 0.56 -0.36
C VAL A 60 -7.94 1.46 -1.34
N THR A 61 -6.60 1.45 -1.31
CA THR A 61 -5.80 2.43 -2.06
C THR A 61 -5.51 2.04 -3.50
N PHE A 62 -5.45 0.74 -3.78
CA PHE A 62 -5.11 0.22 -5.10
C PHE A 62 -6.32 -0.39 -5.81
N TRP A 63 -7.14 -1.19 -5.10
CA TRP A 63 -8.24 -1.91 -5.73
C TRP A 63 -9.55 -1.11 -5.82
N ALA A 64 -9.92 -0.33 -4.80
CA ALA A 64 -11.17 0.44 -4.79
C ALA A 64 -11.27 1.57 -5.84
N PRO A 65 -10.18 2.27 -6.25
CA PRO A 65 -10.26 3.26 -7.31
C PRO A 65 -10.67 2.70 -8.67
N VAL A 66 -10.35 1.42 -8.95
CA VAL A 66 -10.66 0.75 -10.23
C VAL A 66 -12.17 0.67 -10.51
N PRO A 67 -13.01 0.08 -9.63
CA PRO A 67 -14.45 0.03 -9.85
C PRO A 67 -15.08 1.43 -9.88
N VAL A 68 -14.57 2.36 -9.06
CA VAL A 68 -15.04 3.77 -9.07
C VAL A 68 -14.79 4.40 -10.44
N GLY A 69 -13.58 4.24 -10.99
CA GLY A 69 -13.24 4.74 -12.32
C GLY A 69 -14.10 4.10 -13.43
N VAL A 70 -14.34 2.79 -13.36
CA VAL A 70 -15.20 2.08 -14.32
C VAL A 70 -16.64 2.60 -14.27
N LEU A 71 -17.19 2.81 -13.07
CA LEU A 71 -18.53 3.36 -12.90
C LEU A 71 -18.61 4.79 -13.44
N ALA A 72 -17.64 5.65 -13.11
CA ALA A 72 -17.59 7.02 -13.61
C ALA A 72 -17.49 7.08 -15.15
N CYS A 73 -16.64 6.25 -15.76
CA CYS A 73 -16.56 6.14 -17.22
C CYS A 73 -17.88 5.65 -17.84
N ARG A 74 -18.59 4.74 -17.17
CA ARG A 74 -19.90 4.27 -17.65
C ARG A 74 -20.98 5.33 -17.53
N THR A 75 -20.96 6.17 -16.50
CA THR A 75 -21.93 7.26 -16.35
C THR A 75 -21.68 8.39 -17.34
N LEU A 76 -20.41 8.72 -17.62
CA LEU A 76 -20.05 9.78 -18.57
C LEU A 76 -20.22 9.38 -20.04
N ARG A 77 -20.23 8.07 -20.34
CA ARG A 77 -20.46 7.52 -21.69
C ARG A 77 -21.94 7.21 -21.98
N ARG A 78 -22.85 7.63 -21.10
CA ARG A 78 -24.30 7.62 -21.32
C ARG A 78 -24.75 9.04 -21.67
#